data_AF-A0A2H0RLE9-F1
#
_entry.id   AF-A0A2H0RLE9-F1
#
_cell.length_a   1.000
_cell.length_b   1.000
_cell.length_c   1.000
_cell.angle_alpha   90.00
_cell.angle_beta   90.00
_cell.angle_gamma   90.00
#
_symmetry.space_group_name_H-M   'P 1'
#
loop_
_entity.id
_entity.type
_entity.pdbx_description
1 polymer ?
#
loop_
_entity_poly.entity_id
_entity_poly.type
_entity_poly.pdbx_seq_one_letter_code
_entity_poly.pdbx_strand_id
1 'polypeptide(L)'
;MTAELGTFLVSLTVLWFLVYWIFGGVVFAIISLVRPGKMKRVRFSCLYSIFSAFIAYQAAKLGILWASAATGNIPQSSSLSEAIVVMGGLGFVGILLGLMAGFVVLFIGGWIIMLFSRSQEKTWYDRVTDKGE
;
A
#
# COMPACT_ATOMS: atom_id res chain seq x y z
N MET A 1 -1.81 -28.24 3.44
CA MET A 1 -2.47 -27.23 4.28
C MET A 1 -1.70 -25.90 4.34
N THR A 2 -0.39 -25.87 4.56
CA THR A 2 0.41 -24.62 4.46
C THR A 2 0.37 -23.97 3.07
N ALA A 3 0.30 -24.79 2.02
CA ALA A 3 0.19 -24.31 0.64
C ALA A 3 -1.11 -23.54 0.36
N GLU A 4 -2.26 -23.97 0.88
CA GLU A 4 -3.55 -23.31 0.61
C GLU A 4 -3.68 -21.96 1.33
N LEU A 5 -3.23 -21.90 2.59
CA LEU A 5 -3.16 -20.65 3.34
C LEU A 5 -2.16 -19.68 2.70
N GLY A 6 -1.04 -20.20 2.21
CA GLY A 6 -0.04 -19.45 1.45
C GLY A 6 -0.61 -18.87 0.16
N THR A 7 -1.32 -19.68 -0.62
CA THR A 7 -2.02 -19.21 -1.84
C THR A 7 -3.04 -18.13 -1.53
N PHE A 8 -3.85 -18.30 -0.48
CA PHE A 8 -4.82 -17.28 -0.06
C PHE A 8 -4.14 -15.96 0.34
N LEU A 9 -3.06 -16.03 1.11
CA LEU A 9 -2.28 -14.85 1.51
C LEU A 9 -1.67 -14.15 0.29
N VAL A 10 -1.12 -14.91 -0.67
CA VAL A 10 -0.56 -14.36 -1.91
C VAL A 10 -1.66 -13.70 -2.74
N SER A 11 -2.81 -14.34 -2.92
CA SER A 11 -3.96 -13.76 -3.63
C SER A 11 -4.43 -12.46 -2.97
N LEU A 12 -4.59 -12.43 -1.65
CA LEU A 12 -4.94 -11.23 -0.90
C LEU A 12 -3.89 -10.13 -1.03
N THR A 13 -2.60 -10.50 -0.97
CA THR A 13 -1.49 -9.55 -1.12
C THR A 13 -1.51 -8.91 -2.51
N VAL A 14 -1.69 -9.70 -3.57
CA VAL A 14 -1.78 -9.18 -4.95
C VAL A 14 -3.00 -8.28 -5.12
N LEU A 15 -4.15 -8.68 -4.56
CA LEU A 15 -5.38 -7.90 -4.64
C LEU A 15 -5.26 -6.56 -3.89
N TRP A 16 -4.72 -6.57 -2.67
CA TRP A 16 -4.42 -5.35 -1.91
C TRP A 16 -3.35 -4.50 -2.53
N PHE A 17 -2.32 -5.11 -3.10
CA PHE A 17 -1.31 -4.39 -3.85
C PHE A 17 -1.94 -3.63 -5.02
N LEU A 18 -2.79 -4.26 -5.83
CA LEU A 18 -3.49 -3.60 -6.94
C LEU A 18 -4.36 -2.43 -6.46
N VAL A 19 -5.14 -2.63 -5.39
CA VAL A 19 -5.97 -1.57 -4.80
C VAL A 19 -5.10 -0.40 -4.35
N TYR A 20 -4.07 -0.65 -3.54
CA TYR A 20 -3.17 0.39 -3.04
C TYR A 20 -2.37 1.08 -4.14
N TRP A 21 -1.94 0.32 -5.15
CA TRP A 21 -1.22 0.83 -6.29
C TRP A 21 -2.08 1.80 -7.09
N ILE A 22 -3.31 1.41 -7.42
CA ILE A 22 -4.23 2.24 -8.20
C ILE A 22 -4.65 3.46 -7.38
N PHE A 23 -5.19 3.26 -6.18
CA PHE A 23 -5.73 4.38 -5.39
C PHE A 23 -4.63 5.36 -4.96
N GLY A 24 -3.56 4.88 -4.32
CA GLY A 24 -2.52 5.81 -3.90
C GLY A 24 -1.67 6.31 -5.07
N GLY A 25 -1.45 5.51 -6.12
CA GLY A 25 -0.78 5.99 -7.34
C GLY A 25 -1.53 7.14 -8.02
N VAL A 26 -2.85 7.03 -8.15
CA VAL A 26 -3.71 8.10 -8.69
C VAL A 26 -3.68 9.33 -7.79
N VAL A 27 -3.84 9.15 -6.47
CA VAL A 27 -3.83 10.27 -5.52
C VAL A 27 -2.49 11.02 -5.56
N PHE A 28 -1.37 10.32 -5.50
CA PHE A 28 -0.05 10.96 -5.55
C PHE A 28 0.25 11.58 -6.92
N ALA A 29 -0.25 10.99 -8.02
CA ALA A 29 -0.16 11.60 -9.34
C ALA A 29 -0.90 12.95 -9.39
N ILE A 30 -2.12 13.02 -8.87
CA ILE A 30 -2.90 14.28 -8.78
C ILE A 30 -2.16 15.30 -7.92
N ILE A 31 -1.68 14.92 -6.73
CA ILE A 31 -0.94 15.84 -5.85
C ILE A 31 0.33 16.36 -6.54
N SER A 32 1.03 15.51 -7.32
CA SER A 32 2.21 15.92 -8.08
C SER A 32 1.92 16.91 -9.22
N LEU A 33 0.69 16.93 -9.74
CA LEU A 33 0.23 17.92 -10.72
C LEU A 33 -0.15 19.24 -10.06
N VAL A 34 -0.84 19.19 -8.91
CA VAL A 34 -1.29 20.38 -8.17
C VAL A 34 -0.14 21.10 -7.48
N ARG A 35 0.91 20.38 -7.06
CA ARG A 35 2.07 20.95 -6.39
C ARG A 35 3.26 20.95 -7.36
N PRO A 36 3.54 22.04 -8.10
CA PRO A 36 4.70 22.17 -8.97
C PRO A 36 5.97 22.35 -8.13
N GLY A 37 6.30 21.34 -7.31
CA GLY A 37 7.59 21.21 -6.66
C GLY A 37 8.50 20.40 -7.56
N LYS A 38 9.79 20.78 -7.63
CA LYS A 38 10.84 20.04 -8.34
C LYS A 38 11.00 18.64 -7.74
N MET A 39 10.17 17.69 -8.15
CA MET A 39 10.21 16.30 -7.71
C MET A 39 10.78 15.42 -8.80
N LYS A 40 11.70 14.53 -8.43
CA LYS A 40 12.22 13.49 -9.32
C LYS A 40 11.17 12.38 -9.45
N ARG A 41 10.19 12.57 -10.35
CA ARG A 41 9.02 11.70 -10.58
C ARG A 41 9.36 10.20 -10.63
N VAL A 42 10.49 9.85 -11.24
CA VAL A 42 10.96 8.45 -11.38
C VAL A 42 11.32 7.82 -10.03
N ARG A 43 12.01 8.55 -9.15
CA ARG A 43 12.42 8.04 -7.83
C ARG A 43 11.21 7.87 -6.91
N PHE A 44 10.27 8.81 -6.96
CA PHE A 44 9.03 8.73 -6.20
C PHE A 44 8.20 7.50 -6.60
N SER A 45 7.98 7.30 -7.91
CA SER A 45 7.20 6.16 -8.41
C SER A 45 7.80 4.82 -7.95
N CYS A 46 9.10 4.61 -8.16
CA CYS A 46 9.77 3.35 -7.76
C CYS A 46 9.71 3.09 -6.24
N LEU A 47 9.98 4.10 -5.41
CA LEU A 47 9.89 3.95 -3.95
C LEU A 47 8.46 3.67 -3.49
N TYR A 48 7.48 4.36 -4.08
CA TYR A 48 6.07 4.15 -3.79
C TYR A 48 5.62 2.73 -4.18
N SER A 49 6.06 2.24 -5.34
CA SER A 49 5.79 0.89 -5.82
C SER A 49 6.26 -0.20 -4.87
N ILE A 50 7.51 -0.10 -4.40
CA ILE A 50 8.08 -1.06 -3.45
C ILE A 50 7.37 -0.96 -2.10
N PHE A 51 7.11 0.26 -1.65
CA PHE A 51 6.44 0.50 -0.37
C PHE A 51 5.01 -0.04 -0.36
N SER A 52 4.23 0.21 -1.42
CA SER A 52 2.86 -0.32 -1.54
C SER A 52 2.81 -1.85 -1.58
N ALA A 53 3.78 -2.52 -2.22
CA ALA A 53 3.91 -3.97 -2.17
C ALA A 53 4.18 -4.48 -0.75
N PHE A 54 5.09 -3.83 -0.02
CA PHE A 54 5.40 -4.18 1.36
C PHE A 54 4.18 -3.98 2.28
N ILE A 55 3.48 -2.85 2.15
CA ILE A 55 2.27 -2.57 2.93
C ILE A 55 1.13 -3.53 2.58
N ALA A 56 0.97 -3.92 1.31
CA ALA A 56 -0.02 -4.91 0.90
C ALA A 56 0.19 -6.26 1.59
N TYR A 57 1.44 -6.74 1.62
CA TYR A 57 1.78 -8.00 2.29
C TYR A 57 1.51 -7.92 3.80
N GLN A 58 1.93 -6.84 4.44
CA GLN A 58 1.72 -6.64 5.88
C GLN A 58 0.23 -6.51 6.22
N ALA A 59 -0.53 -5.77 5.42
CA ALA A 59 -1.99 -5.62 5.58
C ALA A 59 -2.73 -6.95 5.40
N ALA A 60 -2.33 -7.77 4.42
CA ALA A 60 -2.90 -9.10 4.23
C ALA A 60 -2.64 -10.00 5.45
N LYS A 61 -1.40 -10.02 5.96
CA LYS A 61 -1.04 -10.78 7.17
C LYS A 61 -1.82 -10.30 8.40
N LEU A 62 -1.91 -8.99 8.60
CA LEU A 62 -2.63 -8.40 9.73
C LEU A 62 -4.14 -8.67 9.63
N GLY A 63 -4.71 -8.57 8.43
CA GLY A 63 -6.12 -8.87 8.16
C GLY A 63 -6.48 -10.32 8.46
N ILE A 64 -5.60 -11.27 8.11
CA ILE A 64 -5.79 -12.69 8.45
C ILE A 64 -5.70 -12.90 9.97
N LEU A 65 -4.77 -12.23 10.66
CA LEU A 65 -4.64 -12.31 12.12
C LEU A 65 -5.87 -11.74 12.85
N TRP A 66 -6.44 -10.64 12.36
CA TRP A 66 -7.65 -10.06 12.93
C TRP A 66 -8.90 -10.87 12.58
N ALA A 67 -8.95 -11.45 11.39
CA ALA A 67 -10.01 -12.36 11.00
C ALA A 67 -10.05 -13.60 11.90
N SER A 68 -8.88 -14.21 12.16
CA SER A 68 -8.78 -15.40 13.03
C SER A 68 -9.11 -15.09 14.49
N ALA A 69 -8.78 -13.89 14.97
CA ALA A 69 -9.16 -13.43 16.30
C ALA A 69 -10.68 -13.21 16.42
N ALA A 70 -11.33 -12.70 15.38
CA ALA A 70 -12.76 -12.38 15.40
C ALA A 70 -13.68 -13.61 15.22
N THR A 71 -13.24 -14.64 14.50
CA THR A 71 -14.02 -15.87 14.30
C THR A 71 -13.75 -16.95 15.33
N GLY A 72 -12.79 -16.75 16.25
CA GLY A 72 -12.31 -17.76 17.20
C GLY A 72 -11.60 -18.90 16.49
N ASN A 73 -10.27 -18.84 16.37
CA ASN A 73 -9.38 -19.87 15.79
C ASN A 73 -10.02 -20.72 14.68
N ILE A 74 -9.95 -20.22 13.44
CA ILE A 74 -10.30 -21.00 12.25
C ILE A 74 -9.52 -22.33 12.33
N PRO A 75 -10.18 -23.50 12.33
CA PRO A 75 -9.47 -24.77 12.38
C PRO A 75 -8.49 -24.84 11.21
N GLN A 76 -7.23 -25.20 11.49
CA GLN A 76 -6.15 -25.34 10.48
C GLN A 76 -6.48 -26.32 9.34
N SER A 77 -7.59 -27.06 9.45
CA SER A 77 -8.08 -28.07 8.50
C SER A 77 -9.19 -27.59 7.56
N SER A 78 -9.56 -26.30 7.58
CA SER A 78 -10.69 -25.80 6.77
C SER A 78 -10.28 -25.64 5.30
N SER A 79 -11.04 -26.26 4.40
CA SER A 79 -10.88 -26.15 2.95
C SER A 79 -11.05 -24.69 2.45
N LEU A 80 -10.50 -24.31 1.28
CA LEU A 80 -10.65 -22.95 0.70
C LEU A 80 -12.12 -22.47 0.67
N SER A 81 -13.06 -23.39 0.43
CA SER A 81 -14.50 -23.14 0.48
C SER A 81 -15.01 -22.83 1.89
N GLU A 82 -14.54 -23.54 2.91
CA GLU A 82 -14.90 -23.27 4.31
C GLU A 82 -14.25 -21.99 4.83
N ALA A 83 -13.02 -21.69 4.40
CA ALA A 83 -12.37 -20.42 4.74
C ALA A 83 -13.18 -19.23 4.22
N ILE A 84 -13.69 -19.29 2.98
CA ILE A 84 -14.55 -18.24 2.40
C ILE A 84 -15.89 -18.13 3.14
N VAL A 85 -16.51 -19.26 3.51
CA VAL A 85 -17.81 -19.28 4.22
C VAL A 85 -17.67 -18.78 5.66
N VAL A 86 -16.61 -19.18 6.38
CA VAL A 86 -16.31 -18.70 7.74
C VAL A 86 -15.87 -17.23 7.73
N MET A 87 -15.20 -16.78 6.66
CA MET A 87 -14.86 -15.37 6.49
C MET A 87 -16.06 -14.49 6.14
N GLY A 88 -17.18 -15.02 5.64
CA GLY A 88 -18.34 -14.22 5.18
C GLY A 88 -18.96 -13.26 6.21
N GLY A 89 -18.66 -13.43 7.51
CA GLY A 89 -19.11 -12.54 8.59
C GLY A 89 -17.98 -11.71 9.23
N LEU A 90 -17.76 -11.91 10.53
CA LEU A 90 -16.75 -11.16 11.32
C LEU A 90 -15.31 -11.30 10.79
N GLY A 91 -14.98 -12.41 10.13
CA GLY A 91 -13.66 -12.61 9.52
C GLY A 91 -13.35 -11.61 8.40
N PHE A 92 -14.34 -11.32 7.53
CA PHE A 92 -14.22 -10.33 6.47
C PHE A 92 -14.07 -8.91 7.03
N VAL A 93 -14.72 -8.60 8.16
CA VAL A 93 -14.52 -7.33 8.86
C VAL A 93 -13.06 -7.17 9.31
N GLY A 94 -12.43 -8.23 9.84
CA GLY A 94 -11.01 -8.24 10.18
C GLY A 94 -10.09 -7.97 8.98
N ILE A 95 -10.39 -8.59 7.83
CA ILE A 95 -9.65 -8.38 6.58
C ILE A 95 -9.82 -6.93 6.07
N LEU A 96 -11.03 -6.37 6.13
CA LEU A 96 -11.30 -4.98 5.76
C LEU A 96 -10.65 -3.97 6.71
N LEU A 97 -10.59 -4.26 8.01
CA LEU A 97 -9.86 -3.41 8.96
C LEU A 97 -8.37 -3.43 8.65
N GLY A 98 -7.81 -4.60 8.30
CA GLY A 98 -6.43 -4.72 7.84
C GLY A 98 -6.14 -3.89 6.58
N LEU A 99 -7.09 -3.87 5.63
CA LEU A 99 -7.04 -2.97 4.47
C LEU A 99 -7.02 -1.50 4.89
N MET A 100 -7.96 -1.08 5.73
CA MET A 100 -8.08 0.30 6.16
C MET A 100 -6.82 0.77 6.90
N ALA A 101 -6.29 -0.06 7.81
CA ALA A 101 -5.04 0.20 8.49
C ALA A 101 -3.86 0.34 7.50
N GLY A 102 -3.77 -0.57 6.51
CA GLY A 102 -2.77 -0.49 5.46
C GLY A 102 -2.88 0.80 4.65
N PHE A 103 -4.09 1.23 4.29
CA PHE A 103 -4.32 2.47 3.54
C PHE A 103 -3.83 3.72 4.30
N VAL A 104 -4.12 3.80 5.61
CA VAL A 104 -3.65 4.89 6.47
C VAL A 104 -2.12 4.93 6.50
N VAL A 105 -1.47 3.79 6.71
CA VAL A 105 0.01 3.69 6.72
C VAL A 105 0.59 4.06 5.36
N LEU A 106 -0.05 3.64 4.27
CA LEU A 106 0.37 3.97 2.91
C LEU A 106 0.29 5.46 2.63
N PHE A 107 -0.77 6.12 3.10
CA PHE A 107 -0.94 7.55 2.92
C PHE A 107 0.13 8.34 3.66
N ILE A 108 0.39 8.00 4.93
CA ILE A 108 1.43 8.63 5.75
C ILE A 108 2.81 8.36 5.15
N GLY A 109 3.12 7.11 4.81
CA GLY A 109 4.42 6.72 4.23
C GLY A 109 4.66 7.35 2.86
N GLY A 110 3.64 7.38 2.00
CA GLY A 110 3.72 8.03 0.69
C GLY A 110 3.96 9.54 0.81
N TRP A 111 3.36 10.19 1.82
CA TRP A 111 3.63 11.60 2.13
C TRP A 111 5.09 11.82 2.55
N ILE A 112 5.64 10.94 3.40
CA ILE A 112 7.05 10.99 3.82
C ILE A 112 7.99 10.79 2.63
N ILE A 113 7.73 9.78 1.79
CA ILE A 113 8.50 9.53 0.55
C ILE A 113 8.45 10.76 -0.36
N MET A 114 7.30 11.41 -0.47
CA MET A 114 7.15 12.64 -1.24
C MET A 114 8.01 13.78 -0.70
N LEU A 115 8.12 13.93 0.63
CA LEU A 115 8.98 14.93 1.27
C LEU A 115 10.46 14.64 1.02
N PHE A 116 10.89 13.38 1.15
CA PHE A 116 12.28 12.95 0.89
C PHE A 116 12.66 13.05 -0.59
N SER A 117 11.70 12.92 -1.51
CA SER A 117 11.93 12.98 -2.96
C SER A 117 12.02 14.42 -3.52
N ARG A 118 11.85 15.44 -2.67
CA ARG A 118 12.01 16.84 -3.08
C ARG A 118 13.47 17.11 -3.47
N SER A 119 13.69 17.53 -4.71
CA SER A 119 15.00 17.94 -5.21
C SER A 119 15.30 19.38 -4.81
N GLN A 120 16.45 19.60 -4.18
CA GLN A 120 17.04 20.93 -3.92
C GLN A 120 17.80 21.47 -5.15
N GLU A 121 17.76 20.78 -6.30
CA GLU A 121 18.56 21.17 -7.46
C GLU A 121 17.99 22.45 -8.13
N LYS A 122 18.77 23.55 -8.06
CA LYS A 122 18.59 24.75 -8.88
C LYS A 122 18.49 24.31 -10.35
N THR A 123 17.40 24.67 -11.01
CA THR A 123 17.22 24.37 -12.44
C THR A 123 18.18 25.25 -13.24
N TRP A 124 18.55 24.86 -14.46
CA TRP A 124 19.43 25.68 -15.31
C TRP A 124 18.91 27.13 -15.47
N TYR A 125 17.59 27.30 -15.49
CA TYR A 125 16.92 28.61 -15.47
C TYR A 125 17.30 29.47 -14.24
N ASP A 126 17.35 28.89 -13.04
CA ASP A 126 17.73 29.62 -11.82
C ASP A 126 19.20 30.03 -11.82
N ARG A 127 20.07 29.30 -12.54
CA ARG A 127 21.49 29.63 -12.66
C ARG A 127 21.77 30.74 -13.67
N VAL A 128 20.87 30.98 -14.63
CA VAL A 128 21.00 32.06 -15.62
C VAL A 128 20.59 33.39 -14.99
N THR A 129 19.55 33.42 -14.15
CA THR A 129 19.13 34.61 -13.41
C THR A 129 20.15 35.05 -12.33
N ASP A 130 20.87 34.10 -11.72
CA ASP A 130 21.88 34.37 -10.66
C ASP A 130 23.21 34.92 -11.20
N LYS A 131 23.42 34.89 -12.52
CA LYS A 131 24.63 35.42 -13.19
C LYS A 131 24.40 36.76 -13.89
N GLY A 132 23.18 37.28 -13.83
CA GLY A 132 22.76 38.52 -14.46
C GLY A 132 22.79 39.75 -13.56
N GLU A 133 23.16 39.58 -12.28
CA GLU A 133 23.46 40.67 -11.33
C GLU A 133 24.97 40.84 -11.15
#